data_AF-X1N4V4-F1
#
_entry.id   AF-X1N4V4-F1
#
_cell.length_a   1.000
_cell.length_b   1.000
_cell.length_c   1.000
_cell.angle_alpha   90.00
_cell.angle_beta   90.00
_cell.angle_gamma   90.00
#
_symmetry.space_group_name_H-M   'P 1'
#
loop_
_entity.id
_entity.type
_entity.pdbx_description
1 polymer ?
#
loop_
_entity_poly.entity_id
_entity_poly.type
_entity_poly.pdbx_seq_one_letter_code
_entity_poly.pdbx_strand_id
1 'polypeptide(L)'
;GLLDLDRPGDLMILVSSLLATILAGTAFILLPSITQSIAFHICGSAVLFLFIGWLSHILPPLNDFYEALGILAIGIIFGSLWLALSEQLWIKEKKGLVIVSRIFGALTILFFSLVSAMDEYPATWQKTVMEAIAFLASITFITASMKKQSQTFLYSGAAFLLFWITYINFEHFTDRIGMPVTLLIIGALLIGLGLGTERLSRLIRASK
;
A
#
# COMPACT_ATOMS: atom_id res chain seq x y z
N GLY A 1 -7.43 25.47 5.34
CA GLY A 1 -7.58 25.84 3.92
C GLY A 1 -6.87 24.86 3.02
N LEU A 2 -7.53 23.73 2.74
CA LEU A 2 -7.37 22.85 1.56
C LEU A 2 -8.49 21.78 1.54
N LEU A 3 -9.47 21.79 2.46
CA LEU A 3 -10.63 20.89 2.46
C LEU A 3 -11.80 21.62 3.15
N ASP A 4 -12.35 22.63 2.49
CA ASP A 4 -13.58 23.31 2.92
C ASP A 4 -14.76 22.57 2.26
N LEU A 5 -15.10 21.41 2.82
CA LEU A 5 -16.01 20.39 2.27
C LEU A 5 -17.38 20.41 2.97
N ASP A 6 -17.99 21.59 3.04
CA ASP A 6 -19.30 21.80 3.66
C ASP A 6 -20.44 21.81 2.61
N ARG A 7 -20.24 21.14 1.46
CA ARG A 7 -21.16 21.22 0.31
C ARG A 7 -21.84 19.88 -0.02
N PRO A 8 -23.13 19.88 -0.39
CA PRO A 8 -23.84 18.70 -0.92
C PRO A 8 -23.19 18.06 -2.16
N GLY A 9 -22.13 18.65 -2.70
CA GLY A 9 -21.30 18.07 -3.75
C GLY A 9 -20.51 16.84 -3.32
N ASP A 10 -20.11 16.70 -2.06
CA ASP A 10 -19.14 15.67 -1.66
C ASP A 10 -19.75 14.27 -1.59
N LEU A 11 -20.97 14.17 -1.06
CA LEU A 11 -21.77 12.95 -1.11
C LEU A 11 -22.10 12.58 -2.57
N MET A 12 -22.43 13.57 -3.39
CA MET A 12 -22.73 13.34 -4.81
C MET A 12 -21.51 12.84 -5.59
N ILE A 13 -20.31 13.35 -5.28
CA ILE A 13 -19.05 12.86 -5.85
C ILE A 13 -18.80 11.43 -5.40
N LEU A 14 -18.94 11.12 -4.11
CA LEU A 14 -18.79 9.75 -3.59
C LEU A 14 -19.76 8.76 -4.27
N VAL A 15 -21.04 9.12 -4.37
CA VAL A 15 -22.06 8.31 -5.06
C VAL A 15 -21.72 8.14 -6.54
N SER A 16 -21.27 9.20 -7.21
CA SER A 16 -20.88 9.15 -8.63
C SER A 16 -19.68 8.23 -8.85
N SER A 17 -18.67 8.30 -7.98
CA SER A 17 -17.50 7.42 -8.02
C SER A 17 -17.87 5.96 -7.70
N LEU A 18 -18.83 5.73 -6.81
CA LEU A 18 -19.34 4.40 -6.52
C LEU A 18 -20.04 3.81 -7.74
N LEU A 19 -20.91 4.59 -8.39
CA LEU A 19 -21.56 4.19 -9.64
C LEU A 19 -20.54 3.90 -10.76
N ALA A 20 -19.52 4.76 -10.91
CA ALA A 20 -18.43 4.54 -11.86
C ALA A 20 -17.65 3.25 -11.57
N THR A 21 -17.43 2.93 -10.29
CA THR A 21 -16.77 1.69 -9.88
C THR A 21 -17.63 0.46 -10.18
N ILE A 22 -18.94 0.53 -9.94
CA ILE A 22 -19.88 -0.54 -10.30
C ILE A 22 -19.89 -0.76 -11.82
N LEU A 23 -19.93 0.33 -12.60
CA LEU A 23 -19.89 0.25 -14.06
C LEU A 23 -18.57 -0.34 -14.56
N ALA A 24 -17.43 0.10 -14.01
CA ALA A 24 -16.12 -0.45 -14.35
C ALA A 24 -15.98 -1.92 -13.93
N GLY A 25 -16.53 -2.30 -12.77
CA GLY A 25 -16.53 -3.67 -12.28
C GLY A 25 -17.41 -4.60 -13.12
N THR A 26 -18.60 -4.15 -13.52
CA THR A 26 -19.47 -4.92 -14.43
C THR A 26 -18.82 -5.10 -15.80
N ALA A 27 -18.22 -4.04 -16.36
CA ALA A 27 -17.43 -4.15 -17.59
C ALA A 27 -16.30 -5.18 -17.44
N PHE A 28 -15.51 -5.09 -16.36
CA PHE A 28 -14.42 -6.02 -16.05
C PHE A 28 -14.88 -7.49 -15.93
N ILE A 29 -16.05 -7.74 -15.33
CA ILE A 29 -16.61 -9.08 -15.21
C ILE A 29 -17.00 -9.64 -16.59
N LEU A 30 -17.61 -8.80 -17.44
CA LEU A 30 -18.09 -9.18 -18.76
C LEU A 30 -16.95 -9.37 -19.79
N LEU A 31 -15.93 -8.50 -19.75
CA LEU A 31 -14.86 -8.41 -20.76
C LEU A 31 -13.46 -8.37 -20.14
N PRO A 32 -13.09 -9.36 -19.32
CA PRO A 32 -11.92 -9.33 -18.43
C PRO A 32 -10.61 -9.10 -19.19
N SER A 33 -10.18 -7.84 -19.18
CA SER A 33 -8.99 -7.33 -19.86
C SER A 33 -8.17 -6.46 -18.90
N ILE A 34 -6.88 -6.27 -19.20
CA ILE A 34 -5.98 -5.48 -18.36
C ILE A 34 -6.50 -4.04 -18.22
N THR A 35 -6.94 -3.44 -19.33
CA THR A 35 -7.47 -2.07 -19.35
C THR A 35 -8.68 -1.92 -18.44
N GLN A 36 -9.64 -2.85 -18.51
CA GLN A 36 -10.83 -2.79 -17.66
C GLN A 36 -10.50 -3.07 -16.19
N SER A 37 -9.54 -3.97 -15.92
CA SER A 37 -9.04 -4.18 -14.57
C SER A 37 -8.45 -2.89 -14.00
N ILE A 38 -7.57 -2.21 -14.75
CA ILE A 38 -6.97 -0.94 -14.31
C ILE A 38 -8.06 0.10 -14.05
N ALA A 39 -9.01 0.27 -14.96
CA ALA A 39 -10.12 1.22 -14.76
C ALA A 39 -10.92 0.89 -13.49
N PHE A 40 -11.26 -0.38 -13.27
CA PHE A 40 -11.98 -0.82 -12.07
C PHE A 40 -11.22 -0.52 -10.79
N HIS A 41 -9.92 -0.82 -10.73
CA HIS A 41 -9.11 -0.56 -9.54
C HIS A 41 -8.92 0.95 -9.30
N ILE A 42 -8.72 1.76 -10.35
CA ILE A 42 -8.62 3.23 -10.22
C ILE A 42 -9.92 3.80 -9.66
N CYS A 43 -11.07 3.44 -10.22
CA CYS A 43 -12.36 3.89 -9.72
C CYS A 43 -12.60 3.42 -8.27
N GLY A 44 -12.30 2.15 -7.97
CA GLY A 44 -12.45 1.60 -6.63
C GLY A 44 -11.54 2.28 -5.60
N SER A 45 -10.30 2.59 -5.98
CA SER A 45 -9.38 3.39 -5.14
C SER A 45 -9.88 4.82 -4.94
N ALA A 46 -10.45 5.46 -5.98
CA ALA A 46 -11.05 6.78 -5.83
C ALA A 46 -12.23 6.77 -4.86
N VAL A 47 -13.09 5.75 -4.91
CA VAL A 47 -14.17 5.54 -3.93
C VAL A 47 -13.61 5.41 -2.53
N LEU A 48 -12.54 4.63 -2.33
CA LEU A 48 -11.90 4.50 -1.02
C LEU A 48 -11.45 5.84 -0.45
N PHE A 49 -10.74 6.65 -1.25
CA PHE A 49 -10.27 7.97 -0.80
C PHE A 49 -11.43 8.92 -0.49
N LEU A 50 -12.44 8.98 -1.35
CA LEU A 50 -13.62 9.82 -1.13
C LEU A 50 -14.43 9.35 0.08
N PHE A 51 -14.53 8.04 0.29
CA PHE A 51 -15.22 7.47 1.45
C PHE A 51 -14.51 7.85 2.75
N ILE A 52 -13.17 7.80 2.79
CA ILE A 52 -12.41 8.22 3.97
C ILE A 52 -12.60 9.72 4.25
N GLY A 53 -12.52 10.57 3.22
CA GLY A 53 -12.76 12.00 3.38
C GLY A 53 -14.17 12.29 3.88
N TRP A 54 -15.18 11.67 3.29
CA TRP A 54 -16.57 11.77 3.76
C TRP A 54 -16.75 11.26 5.20
N LEU A 55 -16.11 10.14 5.56
CA LEU A 55 -16.19 9.56 6.89
C LEU A 55 -15.62 10.50 7.96
N SER A 56 -14.52 11.20 7.65
CA SER A 56 -13.90 12.20 8.55
C SER A 56 -14.80 13.41 8.82
N HIS A 57 -15.78 13.70 7.96
CA HIS A 57 -16.75 14.77 8.17
C HIS A 57 -17.93 14.35 9.05
N ILE A 58 -18.27 13.07 9.08
CA ILE A 58 -19.44 12.57 9.81
C ILE A 58 -19.07 12.10 11.20
N LEU A 59 -17.91 11.46 11.35
CA LEU A 59 -17.49 11.00 12.66
C LEU A 59 -17.08 12.19 13.52
N PRO A 60 -17.46 12.19 14.81
CA PRO A 60 -16.90 13.16 15.74
C PRO A 60 -15.37 12.98 15.79
N PRO A 61 -14.60 14.08 15.95
CA PRO A 61 -13.16 14.00 16.02
C PRO A 61 -12.76 13.05 17.16
N LEU A 62 -12.02 12.00 16.80
CA LEU A 62 -11.42 11.08 17.76
C LEU A 62 -10.03 11.60 18.15
N ASN A 63 -9.34 10.86 19.01
CA ASN A 63 -7.89 11.07 19.15
C ASN A 63 -7.22 10.72 17.82
N ASP A 64 -6.31 11.57 17.34
CA ASP A 64 -5.58 11.42 16.08
C ASP A 64 -5.03 9.99 15.88
N PHE A 65 -4.55 9.36 16.94
CA PHE A 65 -4.06 7.98 16.90
C PHE A 65 -5.14 6.95 16.54
N TYR A 66 -6.34 7.05 17.14
CA TYR A 66 -7.43 6.13 16.86
C TYR A 66 -8.06 6.38 15.50
N GLU A 67 -8.08 7.63 15.04
CA GLU A 67 -8.50 7.97 13.69
C GLU A 67 -7.55 7.37 12.65
N ALA A 68 -6.24 7.57 12.82
CA ALA A 68 -5.22 6.96 11.96
C ALA A 68 -5.31 5.43 11.96
N LEU A 69 -5.53 4.80 13.11
CA LEU A 69 -5.71 3.35 13.21
C LEU A 69 -6.98 2.89 12.46
N GLY A 70 -8.07 3.64 12.55
CA GLY A 70 -9.31 3.37 11.81
C GLY A 70 -9.11 3.46 10.31
N ILE A 71 -8.47 4.53 9.84
CA ILE A 71 -8.13 4.74 8.43
C ILE A 71 -7.20 3.62 7.92
N LEU A 72 -6.17 3.27 8.68
CA LEU A 72 -5.28 2.15 8.39
C LEU A 72 -6.05 0.83 8.27
N ALA A 73 -6.97 0.54 9.21
CA ALA A 73 -7.76 -0.68 9.18
C ALA A 73 -8.64 -0.75 7.92
N ILE A 74 -9.28 0.36 7.53
CA ILE A 74 -10.05 0.46 6.28
C ILE A 74 -9.14 0.18 5.08
N GLY A 75 -7.95 0.80 5.04
CA GLY A 75 -6.95 0.58 4.00
C GLY A 75 -6.50 -0.88 3.90
N ILE A 76 -6.25 -1.53 5.04
CA ILE A 76 -5.87 -2.95 5.09
C ILE A 76 -7.00 -3.84 4.55
N ILE A 77 -8.24 -3.58 4.95
CA ILE A 77 -9.40 -4.34 4.47
C ILE A 77 -9.52 -4.20 2.95
N PHE A 78 -9.49 -2.97 2.44
CA PHE A 78 -9.65 -2.70 1.01
C PHE A 78 -8.50 -3.28 0.18
N GLY A 79 -7.27 -3.12 0.64
CA GLY A 79 -6.11 -3.72 -0.02
C GLY A 79 -6.14 -5.25 0.02
N SER A 80 -6.64 -5.84 1.12
CA SER A 80 -6.83 -7.29 1.21
C SER A 80 -7.89 -7.81 0.24
N LEU A 81 -8.96 -7.03 -0.02
CA LEU A 81 -9.94 -7.36 -1.06
C LEU A 81 -9.30 -7.42 -2.45
N TRP A 82 -8.41 -6.48 -2.78
CA TRP A 82 -7.65 -6.52 -4.03
C TRP A 82 -6.74 -7.75 -4.12
N LEU A 83 -6.06 -8.11 -3.01
CA LEU A 83 -5.23 -9.30 -2.98
C LEU A 83 -6.06 -10.58 -3.12
N ALA A 84 -7.21 -10.66 -2.47
CA ALA A 84 -8.15 -11.78 -2.60
C ALA A 84 -8.67 -11.92 -4.03
N LEU A 85 -8.98 -10.81 -4.69
CA LEU A 85 -9.33 -10.78 -6.11
C LEU A 85 -8.17 -11.31 -6.97
N SER A 86 -6.92 -10.93 -6.67
CA SER A 86 -5.73 -11.48 -7.33
C SER A 86 -5.65 -13.01 -7.22
N GLU A 87 -5.92 -13.57 -6.05
CA GLU A 87 -5.92 -15.03 -5.86
C GLU A 87 -7.03 -15.70 -6.65
N GLN A 88 -8.23 -15.10 -6.68
CA GLN A 88 -9.33 -15.60 -7.49
C GLN A 88 -9.00 -15.56 -8.99
N LEU A 89 -8.33 -14.52 -9.47
CA LEU A 89 -7.89 -14.38 -10.85
C LEU A 89 -6.75 -15.34 -11.19
N TRP A 90 -5.91 -15.69 -10.21
CA TRP A 90 -4.84 -16.66 -10.35
C TRP A 90 -5.39 -18.08 -10.54
N ILE A 91 -6.41 -18.46 -9.77
CA ILE A 91 -7.15 -19.73 -9.95
C ILE A 91 -7.75 -19.83 -11.36
N LYS A 92 -8.18 -18.70 -11.93
CA LYS A 92 -8.71 -18.61 -13.31
C LYS A 92 -7.62 -18.44 -14.38
N GLU A 93 -6.35 -18.61 -14.03
CA GLU A 93 -5.16 -18.51 -14.88
C GLU A 93 -4.96 -17.16 -15.63
N LYS A 94 -5.58 -16.08 -15.14
CA LYS A 94 -5.52 -14.75 -15.80
C LYS A 94 -4.29 -13.94 -15.37
N LYS A 95 -3.09 -14.41 -15.74
CA LYS A 95 -1.78 -13.89 -15.28
C LYS A 95 -1.65 -12.36 -15.29
N GLY A 96 -2.05 -11.69 -16.37
CA GLY A 96 -1.96 -10.22 -16.47
C GLY A 96 -2.85 -9.47 -15.47
N LEU A 97 -4.05 -9.99 -15.20
CA LEU A 97 -5.00 -9.38 -14.27
C LEU A 97 -4.57 -9.59 -12.81
N VAL A 98 -3.95 -10.73 -12.52
CA VAL A 98 -3.35 -11.02 -11.20
C VAL A 98 -2.34 -9.96 -10.82
N ILE A 99 -1.46 -9.57 -11.75
CA ILE A 99 -0.42 -8.57 -11.50
C ILE A 99 -1.06 -7.22 -11.15
N VAL A 100 -2.08 -6.78 -11.90
CA VAL A 100 -2.80 -5.52 -11.63
C VAL A 100 -3.37 -5.53 -10.22
N SER A 101 -4.16 -6.55 -9.85
CA SER A 101 -4.77 -6.63 -8.53
C SER A 101 -3.74 -6.74 -7.39
N ARG A 102 -2.61 -7.41 -7.62
CA ARG A 102 -1.50 -7.45 -6.65
C ARG A 102 -0.85 -6.09 -6.45
N ILE A 103 -0.63 -5.34 -7.52
CA ILE A 103 -0.06 -3.99 -7.44
C ILE A 103 -0.99 -3.10 -6.64
N PHE A 104 -2.28 -3.03 -6.99
CA PHE A 104 -3.23 -2.19 -6.27
C PHE A 104 -3.38 -2.62 -4.80
N GLY A 105 -3.52 -3.93 -4.53
CA GLY A 105 -3.62 -4.41 -3.15
C GLY A 105 -2.39 -4.11 -2.30
N ALA A 106 -1.19 -4.30 -2.87
CA ALA A 106 0.05 -3.98 -2.18
C ALA A 106 0.21 -2.48 -1.95
N LEU A 107 -0.04 -1.67 -2.99
CA LEU A 107 0.01 -0.22 -2.89
C LEU A 107 -0.97 0.30 -1.84
N THR A 108 -2.21 -0.18 -1.80
CA THR A 108 -3.19 0.26 -0.80
C THR A 108 -2.70 -0.04 0.61
N ILE A 109 -2.32 -1.28 0.93
CA ILE A 109 -1.89 -1.64 2.30
C ILE A 109 -0.65 -0.84 2.71
N LEU A 110 0.36 -0.81 1.85
CA LEU A 110 1.63 -0.15 2.15
C LEU A 110 1.48 1.38 2.24
N PHE A 111 0.66 1.98 1.38
CA PHE A 111 0.37 3.42 1.41
C PHE A 111 -0.29 3.82 2.73
N PHE A 112 -1.36 3.14 3.14
CA PHE A 112 -2.04 3.47 4.40
C PHE A 112 -1.15 3.23 5.61
N SER A 113 -0.35 2.15 5.62
CA SER A 113 0.62 1.91 6.70
C SER A 113 1.67 3.00 6.78
N LEU A 114 2.17 3.45 5.62
CA LEU A 114 3.20 4.49 5.54
C LEU A 114 2.66 5.86 5.96
N VAL A 115 1.49 6.27 5.45
CA VAL A 115 0.89 7.57 5.80
C VAL A 115 0.63 7.65 7.30
N SER A 116 0.03 6.62 7.89
CA SER A 116 -0.21 6.61 9.35
C SER A 116 1.08 6.67 10.17
N ALA A 117 2.21 6.21 9.63
CA ALA A 117 3.51 6.30 10.30
C ALA A 117 4.20 7.66 10.14
N MET A 118 3.85 8.43 9.11
CA MET A 118 4.36 9.79 8.88
C MET A 118 3.64 10.86 9.70
N ASP A 119 2.47 10.54 10.24
CA ASP A 119 1.71 11.46 11.09
C ASP A 119 2.38 11.68 12.45
N GLU A 120 2.19 12.89 13.01
CA GLU A 120 2.67 13.23 14.33
C GLU A 120 1.64 12.88 15.41
N TYR A 121 2.11 12.26 16.49
CA TYR A 121 1.26 11.86 17.61
C TYR A 121 1.77 12.44 18.92
N PRO A 122 0.88 12.80 19.84
CA PRO A 122 1.26 13.45 21.11
C PRO A 122 2.10 12.55 22.02
N ALA A 123 1.96 11.23 21.92
CA ALA A 123 2.75 10.29 22.70
C ALA A 123 3.76 9.53 21.82
N THR A 124 5.01 9.43 22.29
CA THR A 124 6.08 8.73 21.57
C THR A 124 5.75 7.28 21.24
N TRP A 125 5.10 6.56 22.16
CA TRP A 125 4.69 5.17 21.94
C TRP A 125 3.68 5.03 20.78
N GLN A 126 2.82 6.03 20.54
CA GLN A 126 1.85 6.02 19.45
C GLN A 126 2.55 6.09 18.10
N LYS A 127 3.51 7.03 17.97
CA LYS A 127 4.38 7.14 16.79
C LYS A 127 5.12 5.83 16.57
N THR A 128 5.84 5.34 17.58
CA THR A 128 6.59 4.07 17.47
C THR A 128 5.72 2.88 17.05
N VAL A 129 4.46 2.80 17.53
CA VAL A 129 3.54 1.73 17.10
C VAL A 129 3.21 1.85 15.61
N MET A 130 2.93 3.04 15.10
CA MET A 130 2.61 3.24 13.68
C MET A 130 3.84 2.98 12.78
N GLU A 131 5.01 3.45 13.19
CA GLU A 131 6.28 3.15 12.52
C GLU A 131 6.57 1.65 12.46
N ALA A 132 6.33 0.94 13.57
CA ALA A 132 6.48 -0.50 13.64
C ALA A 132 5.49 -1.23 12.70
N ILE A 133 4.25 -0.76 12.59
CA ILE A 133 3.27 -1.32 11.66
C ILE A 133 3.73 -1.13 10.20
N ALA A 134 4.19 0.05 9.81
CA ALA A 134 4.69 0.31 8.46
C ALA A 134 5.89 -0.58 8.11
N PHE A 135 6.81 -0.75 9.05
CA PHE A 135 7.94 -1.66 8.91
C PHE A 135 7.48 -3.12 8.75
N LEU A 136 6.62 -3.60 9.66
CA LEU A 136 6.10 -4.97 9.63
C LEU A 136 5.29 -5.25 8.36
N ALA A 137 4.51 -4.30 7.86
CA ALA A 137 3.79 -4.43 6.60
C ALA A 137 4.78 -4.66 5.44
N SER A 138 5.83 -3.86 5.35
CA SER A 138 6.86 -3.99 4.32
C SER A 138 7.59 -5.34 4.38
N ILE A 139 8.01 -5.77 5.58
CA ILE A 139 8.63 -7.09 5.79
C ILE A 139 7.67 -8.23 5.48
N THR A 140 6.38 -8.09 5.81
CA THR A 140 5.35 -9.08 5.49
C THR A 140 5.23 -9.27 3.98
N PHE A 141 5.22 -8.19 3.19
CA PHE A 141 5.20 -8.29 1.72
C PHE A 141 6.47 -8.95 1.17
N ILE A 142 7.66 -8.60 1.68
CA ILE A 142 8.92 -9.24 1.28
C ILE A 142 8.90 -10.74 1.60
N THR A 143 8.44 -11.12 2.79
CA THR A 143 8.37 -12.52 3.20
C THR A 143 7.32 -13.29 2.39
N ALA A 144 6.15 -12.69 2.16
CA ALA A 144 5.10 -13.26 1.31
C ALA A 144 5.57 -13.44 -0.14
N SER A 145 6.48 -12.58 -0.61
CA SER A 145 7.08 -12.69 -1.95
C SER A 145 7.86 -14.00 -2.13
N MET A 146 8.56 -14.46 -1.09
CA MET A 146 9.31 -15.72 -1.12
C MET A 146 8.39 -16.93 -1.22
N LYS A 147 7.30 -16.94 -0.43
CA LYS A 147 6.31 -18.04 -0.43
C LYS A 147 5.55 -18.12 -1.75
N LYS A 148 5.11 -16.97 -2.29
CA LYS A 148 4.29 -16.92 -3.51
C LYS A 148 5.11 -16.76 -4.80
N GLN A 149 6.43 -16.66 -4.70
CA GLN A 149 7.33 -16.32 -5.82
C GLN A 149 6.85 -15.11 -6.63
N SER A 150 6.33 -14.10 -5.93
CA SER A 150 5.68 -12.94 -6.54
C SER A 150 6.63 -11.74 -6.53
N GLN A 151 7.16 -11.39 -7.70
CA GLN A 151 8.01 -10.20 -7.88
C GLN A 151 7.30 -8.91 -7.43
N THR A 152 5.99 -8.80 -7.66
CA THR A 152 5.19 -7.64 -7.26
C THR A 152 5.30 -7.36 -5.76
N PHE A 153 5.20 -8.40 -4.92
CA PHE A 153 5.27 -8.24 -3.47
C PHE A 153 6.68 -7.91 -2.99
N LEU A 154 7.70 -8.47 -3.65
CA LEU A 154 9.09 -8.16 -3.35
C LEU A 154 9.39 -6.69 -3.65
N TYR A 155 9.06 -6.24 -4.85
CA TYR A 155 9.34 -4.87 -5.27
C TYR A 155 8.52 -3.85 -4.50
N SER A 156 7.23 -4.10 -4.25
CA SER A 156 6.41 -3.18 -3.46
C SER A 156 6.91 -3.08 -2.02
N GLY A 157 7.16 -4.21 -1.35
CA GLY A 157 7.66 -4.23 0.03
C GLY A 157 9.04 -3.59 0.16
N ALA A 158 9.97 -3.90 -0.76
CA ALA A 158 11.31 -3.32 -0.74
C ALA A 158 11.31 -1.81 -1.05
N ALA A 159 10.51 -1.36 -2.02
CA ALA A 159 10.42 0.07 -2.36
C ALA A 159 9.84 0.89 -1.21
N PHE A 160 8.77 0.41 -0.56
CA PHE A 160 8.19 1.08 0.59
C PHE A 160 9.11 1.04 1.80
N LEU A 161 9.81 -0.07 2.04
CA LEU A 161 10.82 -0.14 3.10
C LEU A 161 11.97 0.85 2.85
N LEU A 162 12.48 0.93 1.62
CA LEU A 162 13.49 1.91 1.24
C LEU A 162 12.99 3.32 1.50
N PHE A 163 11.80 3.66 1.01
CA PHE A 163 11.20 4.98 1.19
C PHE A 163 11.05 5.31 2.68
N TRP A 164 10.56 4.36 3.47
CA TRP A 164 10.33 4.53 4.89
C TRP A 164 11.62 4.76 5.68
N ILE A 165 12.63 3.92 5.47
CA ILE A 165 13.94 4.10 6.13
C ILE A 165 14.54 5.44 5.68
N THR A 166 14.41 5.80 4.40
CA THR A 166 14.86 7.09 3.90
C THR A 166 14.17 8.24 4.62
N TYR A 167 12.84 8.20 4.76
CA TYR A 167 12.06 9.21 5.46
C TYR A 167 12.50 9.40 6.91
N ILE A 168 12.59 8.31 7.70
CA ILE A 168 13.08 8.38 9.10
C ILE A 168 14.47 9.00 9.15
N ASN A 169 15.35 8.67 8.21
CA ASN A 169 16.70 9.23 8.19
C ASN A 169 16.75 10.71 7.84
N PHE A 170 15.88 11.18 6.95
CA PHE A 170 15.74 12.62 6.66
C PHE A 170 15.21 13.37 7.88
N GLU A 171 14.27 12.79 8.62
CA GLU A 171 13.71 13.38 9.83
C GLU A 171 14.73 13.42 10.98
N HIS A 172 15.49 12.34 11.16
CA HIS A 172 16.41 12.17 12.29
C HIS A 172 17.79 12.83 12.07
N PHE A 173 18.31 12.83 10.84
CA PHE A 173 19.64 13.36 10.49
C PHE A 173 19.51 14.61 9.62
N THR A 174 18.80 15.62 10.10
CA THR A 174 18.66 16.94 9.45
C THR A 174 20.01 17.59 9.06
N ASP A 175 21.13 17.05 9.54
CA ASP A 175 22.50 17.39 9.17
C ASP A 175 22.95 16.78 7.83
N ARG A 176 23.57 17.63 6.99
CA ARG A 176 23.93 17.35 5.57
C ARG A 176 24.85 16.15 5.32
N ILE A 177 25.47 15.56 6.35
CA ILE A 177 26.48 14.49 6.24
C ILE A 177 25.91 13.09 6.56
N GLY A 178 24.93 12.98 7.46
CA GLY A 178 24.32 11.68 7.82
C GLY A 178 23.51 11.08 6.66
N MET A 179 22.85 11.95 5.90
CA MET A 179 21.98 11.61 4.77
C MET A 179 22.66 10.77 3.66
N PRO A 180 23.79 11.18 3.04
CA PRO A 180 24.44 10.38 2.00
C PRO A 180 25.02 9.06 2.54
N VAL A 181 25.48 9.04 3.79
CA VAL A 181 26.04 7.83 4.42
C VAL A 181 24.95 6.79 4.65
N THR A 182 23.79 7.19 5.18
CA THR A 182 22.70 6.26 5.41
C THR A 182 22.11 5.76 4.09
N LEU A 183 21.91 6.62 3.09
CA LEU A 183 21.47 6.18 1.76
C LEU A 183 22.44 5.19 1.12
N LEU A 184 23.75 5.37 1.32
CA LEU A 184 24.78 4.46 0.83
C LEU A 184 24.76 3.11 1.58
N ILE A 185 24.54 3.11 2.90
CA ILE A 185 24.38 1.88 3.70
C ILE A 185 23.10 1.13 3.30
N ILE A 186 21.98 1.83 3.14
CA ILE A 186 20.71 1.23 2.71
C ILE A 186 20.83 0.67 1.30
N GLY A 187 21.45 1.41 0.38
CA GLY A 187 21.75 0.96 -0.97
C GLY A 187 22.62 -0.29 -0.98
N ALA A 188 23.69 -0.31 -0.17
CA ALA A 188 24.56 -1.48 -0.03
C ALA A 188 23.81 -2.70 0.56
N LEU A 189 22.95 -2.50 1.56
CA LEU A 189 22.13 -3.55 2.16
C LEU A 189 21.12 -4.11 1.16
N LEU A 190 20.46 -3.26 0.36
CA LEU A 190 19.51 -3.69 -0.66
C LEU A 190 20.19 -4.46 -1.80
N ILE A 191 21.37 -4.01 -2.24
CA ILE A 191 22.20 -4.75 -3.21
C ILE A 191 22.62 -6.10 -2.62
N GLY A 192 23.03 -6.13 -1.34
CA GLY A 192 23.39 -7.36 -0.63
C GLY A 192 22.23 -8.35 -0.52
N LEU A 193 21.03 -7.88 -0.21
CA LEU A 193 19.81 -8.70 -0.16
C LEU A 193 19.40 -9.19 -1.55
N GLY A 194 19.49 -8.35 -2.58
CA GLY A 194 19.24 -8.73 -3.98
C GLY A 194 20.18 -9.84 -4.45
N LEU A 195 21.49 -9.68 -4.20
CA LEU A 195 22.49 -10.68 -4.53
C LEU A 195 22.32 -11.97 -3.70
N GLY A 196 21.96 -11.85 -2.42
CA GLY A 196 21.74 -12.99 -1.54
C GLY A 196 20.53 -13.84 -1.95
N THR A 197 19.43 -13.20 -2.32
CA THR A 197 18.22 -13.90 -2.80
C THR A 197 18.45 -14.58 -4.14
N GLU A 198 19.21 -13.96 -5.05
CA GLU A 198 19.59 -14.58 -6.32
C GLU A 198 20.56 -15.76 -6.14
N ARG A 199 21.48 -15.67 -5.16
CA ARG A 199 22.39 -16.78 -4.81
C ARG A 199 21.62 -17.95 -4.19
N LEU A 200 20.66 -17.67 -3.31
CA LEU A 200 19.80 -18.69 -2.71
C LEU A 200 18.90 -19.36 -3.76
N SER A 201 18.35 -18.59 -4.70
CA SER A 201 17.57 -19.11 -5.83
C SER A 201 18.39 -20.05 -6.73
N ARG A 202 19.65 -19.69 -7.01
CA ARG A 202 20.57 -20.54 -7.77
C ARG A 202 20.93 -21.83 -7.03
N LEU A 203 21.17 -21.77 -5.71
CA LEU A 203 21.45 -22.95 -4.89
C LEU A 203 20.27 -23.92 -4.83
N ILE A 204 19.04 -23.40 -4.69
CA ILE A 204 17.82 -24.21 -4.70
C ILE A 204 17.60 -24.88 -6.06
N ARG A 205 17.95 -24.23 -7.18
CA ARG A 205 17.92 -24.85 -8.53
C ARG A 205 18.99 -25.90 -8.75
N ALA A 206 20.18 -25.73 -8.18
CA ALA A 206 21.28 -26.69 -8.31
C ALA A 206 21.09 -27.95 -7.43
N SER A 207 20.20 -27.88 -6.45
CA SER A 207 19.84 -28.99 -5.55
C SER A 207 18.67 -29.86 -6.07
N LYS A 208 18.11 -29.54 -7.24
CA LYS A 208 17.11 -30.35 -7.95
C LYS A 208 17.74 -30.98 -9.18
#